data_AF-A0A6M1YKK6-F1
#
_entry.id   AF-A0A6M1YKK6-F1
#
_cell.length_a   1.000
_cell.length_b   1.000
_cell.length_c   1.000
_cell.angle_alpha   90.00
_cell.angle_beta   90.00
_cell.angle_gamma   90.00
#
_symmetry.space_group_name_H-M   'P 1'
#
loop_
_entity.id
_entity.type
_entity.pdbx_description
1 polymer ?
#
loop_
_entity_poly.entity_id
_entity_poly.type
_entity_poly.pdbx_seq_one_letter_code
_entity_poly.pdbx_strand_id
1 'polypeptide(L)'
;DFKDFEITNFEIKNENISYTINTLKALKNSDNLRLIITEDTLLNFDKWKDYKNILQIAPLIVGVRNKFLENFKSENFTLNNKNFVKTNVFEISSTEIRKRLKSQKNCSHLIPKETLDYIYNRKLYL
;
A
#
# COMPACT_ATOMS: atom_id res chain seq x y z
N ASP A 1 -11.26 14.22 9.14
CA ASP A 1 -11.90 13.58 7.98
C ASP A 1 -11.03 13.68 6.74
N PHE A 2 -10.68 12.52 6.19
CA PHE A 2 -9.95 12.40 4.93
C PHE A 2 -10.97 12.30 3.79
N LYS A 3 -11.48 13.44 3.30
CA LYS A 3 -12.63 13.49 2.36
C LYS A 3 -12.39 12.78 1.04
N ASP A 4 -11.13 12.65 0.63
CA ASP A 4 -10.74 12.02 -0.64
C ASP A 4 -10.40 10.52 -0.48
N PHE A 5 -10.66 9.93 0.70
CA PHE A 5 -10.34 8.55 1.01
C PHE A 5 -11.57 7.77 1.42
N GLU A 6 -11.72 6.59 0.82
CA GLU A 6 -12.74 5.61 1.18
C GLU A 6 -12.10 4.26 1.48
N ILE A 7 -12.79 3.44 2.29
CA ILE A 7 -12.36 2.10 2.65
C ILE A 7 -13.34 1.10 2.06
N THR A 8 -12.80 0.05 1.43
CA THR A 8 -13.58 -1.09 0.96
C THR A 8 -13.21 -2.36 1.71
N ASN A 9 -14.22 -3.15 2.10
CA ASN A 9 -14.03 -4.46 2.74
C ASN A 9 -14.09 -5.62 1.73
N PHE A 10 -13.98 -5.34 0.42
CA PHE A 10 -14.13 -6.33 -0.66
C PHE A 10 -13.24 -7.56 -0.46
N GLU A 11 -11.94 -7.36 -0.21
CA GLU A 11 -10.99 -8.47 -0.02
C GLU A 11 -11.26 -9.28 1.26
N ILE A 12 -11.71 -8.62 2.33
CA ILE A 12 -12.02 -9.26 3.62
C ILE A 12 -13.31 -10.09 3.54
N LYS A 13 -14.30 -9.62 2.78
CA LYS A 13 -15.56 -10.33 2.57
C LYS A 13 -15.42 -11.54 1.65
N ASN A 14 -14.37 -11.59 0.84
CA ASN A 14 -14.05 -12.76 0.04
C ASN A 14 -13.30 -13.76 0.93
N GLU A 15 -13.93 -14.88 1.26
CA GLU A 15 -13.36 -15.92 2.16
C GLU A 15 -12.15 -16.67 1.59
N ASN A 16 -11.70 -16.31 0.38
CA ASN A 16 -10.59 -16.93 -0.33
C ASN A 16 -9.34 -16.05 -0.33
N ILE A 17 -8.20 -16.64 -0.69
CA ILE A 17 -6.96 -15.89 -0.93
C ILE A 17 -7.24 -14.76 -1.95
N SER A 18 -7.04 -13.52 -1.50
CA SER A 18 -7.17 -12.34 -2.34
C SER A 18 -5.90 -12.13 -3.14
N TYR A 19 -6.05 -12.02 -4.46
CA TYR A 19 -5.00 -11.59 -5.37
C TYR A 19 -5.37 -10.22 -5.93
N THR A 20 -4.41 -9.31 -6.00
CA THR A 20 -4.67 -7.92 -6.43
C THR A 20 -5.37 -7.84 -7.79
N ILE A 21 -5.05 -8.74 -8.73
CA ILE A 21 -5.73 -8.80 -10.03
C ILE A 21 -7.24 -9.02 -9.91
N ASN A 22 -7.71 -9.81 -8.94
CA ASN A 22 -9.13 -10.06 -8.72
C ASN A 22 -9.82 -8.81 -8.16
N THR A 23 -9.18 -8.13 -7.22
CA THR A 23 -9.64 -6.86 -6.66
C THR A 23 -9.76 -5.80 -7.75
N LEU A 24 -8.73 -5.65 -8.58
CA LEU A 24 -8.75 -4.68 -9.68
C LEU A 24 -9.83 -5.00 -10.72
N LYS A 25 -10.07 -6.28 -11.04
CA LYS A 25 -11.17 -6.68 -11.94
C LYS A 25 -12.53 -6.33 -11.37
N ALA A 26 -12.74 -6.50 -10.06
CA ALA A 26 -13.98 -6.14 -9.38
C ALA A 26 -14.19 -4.61 -9.29
N LEU A 27 -13.10 -3.84 -9.20
CA LEU A 27 -13.13 -2.38 -9.12
C LEU A 27 -13.04 -1.67 -10.49
N LYS A 28 -12.90 -2.41 -11.60
CA LYS A 28 -12.60 -1.87 -12.94
C LYS A 28 -13.64 -0.89 -13.50
N ASN A 29 -14.84 -0.81 -12.93
CA ASN A 29 -15.89 0.12 -13.38
C ASN A 29 -15.49 1.62 -13.27
N SER A 30 -14.35 1.93 -12.67
CA SER A 30 -13.77 3.28 -12.64
C SER A 30 -12.78 3.47 -13.78
N ASP A 31 -13.14 4.25 -14.80
CA ASP A 31 -12.38 4.47 -16.06
C ASP A 31 -10.93 4.99 -15.91
N ASN A 32 -10.44 5.24 -14.70
CA ASN A 32 -9.08 5.75 -14.44
C ASN A 32 -8.43 5.09 -13.20
N LEU A 33 -8.66 3.80 -12.99
CA LEU A 33 -8.06 3.08 -11.87
C LEU A 33 -6.52 3.07 -11.98
N ARG A 34 -5.85 3.42 -10.89
CA ARG A 34 -4.39 3.32 -10.75
C ARG A 34 -4.03 2.59 -9.48
N LEU A 35 -2.97 1.78 -9.53
CA LEU A 35 -2.51 1.03 -8.38
C LEU A 35 -1.30 1.73 -7.75
N ILE A 36 -1.46 2.18 -6.51
CA ILE A 36 -0.36 2.77 -5.74
C ILE A 36 0.44 1.63 -5.08
N ILE A 37 1.75 1.60 -5.32
CA ILE A 37 2.69 0.67 -4.68
C ILE A 37 3.94 1.41 -4.21
N THR A 38 4.77 0.73 -3.42
CA THR A 38 6.08 1.22 -3.00
C THR A 38 7.20 0.71 -3.90
N GLU A 39 8.34 1.39 -3.85
CA GLU A 39 9.62 0.93 -4.42
C GLU A 39 9.95 -0.52 -4.03
N ASP A 40 9.86 -0.87 -2.75
CA ASP A 40 10.13 -2.24 -2.26
C ASP A 40 9.18 -3.28 -2.91
N THR A 41 7.92 -2.90 -3.14
CA THR A 41 6.93 -3.77 -3.78
C THR A 41 7.23 -3.96 -5.26
N LEU A 42 7.70 -2.90 -5.94
CA LEU A 42 8.01 -2.92 -7.36
C LEU A 42 9.07 -3.97 -7.72
N LEU A 43 10.08 -4.15 -6.87
CA LEU A 43 11.20 -5.08 -7.10
C LEU A 43 10.76 -6.55 -7.26
N ASN A 44 9.59 -6.92 -6.76
CA ASN A 44 9.05 -8.29 -6.84
C ASN A 44 7.67 -8.31 -7.51
N PHE A 45 7.27 -7.24 -8.20
CA PHE A 45 5.93 -7.10 -8.75
C PHE A 45 5.64 -8.12 -9.87
N ASP A 46 6.66 -8.53 -10.61
CA ASP A 46 6.56 -9.59 -11.63
C ASP A 46 6.22 -10.98 -11.06
N LYS A 47 6.37 -11.17 -9.74
CA LYS A 47 5.94 -12.38 -9.04
C LYS A 47 4.45 -12.36 -8.67
N TRP A 48 3.77 -11.22 -8.83
CA TRP A 48 2.35 -11.12 -8.53
C TRP A 48 1.52 -11.92 -9.53
N LYS A 49 0.44 -12.53 -9.06
CA LYS A 49 -0.49 -13.26 -9.91
C LYS A 49 -1.01 -12.34 -11.01
N ASP A 50 -0.72 -12.71 -12.26
CA ASP A 50 -1.20 -12.02 -13.45
C ASP A 50 -0.77 -10.53 -13.52
N TYR A 51 0.47 -10.24 -13.12
CA TYR A 51 1.03 -8.88 -13.11
C TYR A 51 0.89 -8.14 -14.45
N LYS A 52 0.91 -8.86 -15.58
CA LYS A 52 0.72 -8.27 -16.92
C LYS A 52 -0.67 -7.65 -17.07
N ASN A 53 -1.72 -8.35 -16.64
CA ASN A 53 -3.06 -7.78 -16.66
C ASN A 53 -3.23 -6.68 -15.62
N ILE A 54 -2.52 -6.74 -14.48
CA ILE A 54 -2.51 -5.62 -13.54
C ILE A 54 -2.01 -4.35 -14.22
N LEU A 55 -0.89 -4.40 -14.96
CA LEU A 55 -0.35 -3.25 -15.70
C LEU A 55 -1.32 -2.68 -16.75
N GLN A 56 -2.18 -3.52 -17.34
CA GLN A 56 -3.18 -3.10 -18.31
C GLN A 56 -4.44 -2.49 -17.65
N ILE A 57 -4.89 -3.06 -16.54
CA ILE A 57 -6.13 -2.63 -15.86
C ILE A 57 -5.88 -1.39 -15.01
N ALA A 58 -4.75 -1.33 -14.31
CA ALA A 58 -4.43 -0.27 -13.37
C ALA A 58 -2.94 0.09 -13.45
N PRO A 59 -2.58 1.06 -14.31
CA PRO A 59 -1.21 1.55 -14.39
C PRO A 59 -0.67 1.97 -13.03
N LEU A 60 0.58 1.59 -12.76
CA LEU A 60 1.20 1.78 -11.45
C LEU A 60 1.48 3.26 -11.15
N ILE A 61 1.38 3.61 -9.88
CA ILE A 61 1.99 4.79 -9.26
C ILE A 61 2.93 4.26 -8.19
N VAL A 62 4.23 4.51 -8.33
CA VAL A 62 5.27 4.00 -7.45
C VAL A 62 5.76 5.13 -6.56
N GLY A 63 5.47 5.03 -5.27
CA GLY A 63 6.05 5.89 -4.25
C GLY A 63 7.52 5.51 -4.02
N VAL A 64 8.43 6.43 -4.30
CA VAL A 64 9.88 6.24 -4.11
C VAL A 64 10.40 7.12 -2.97
N ARG A 65 11.36 6.60 -2.21
CA ARG A 65 12.00 7.33 -1.11
C ARG A 65 13.18 8.16 -1.60
N ASN A 66 13.93 7.63 -2.57
CA ASN A 66 15.09 8.30 -3.18
C ASN A 66 14.78 8.79 -4.60
N LYS A 67 15.45 9.87 -5.02
CA LYS A 67 15.25 10.52 -6.34
C LYS A 67 15.71 9.67 -7.54
N PHE A 68 16.39 8.55 -7.33
CA PHE A 68 17.22 7.90 -8.35
C PHE A 68 16.52 6.83 -9.20
N LEU A 69 15.23 6.55 -8.98
CA LEU A 69 14.47 5.69 -9.90
C LEU A 69 13.90 6.53 -11.05
N GLU A 70 14.80 6.96 -11.94
CA GLU A 70 14.42 7.45 -13.25
C GLU A 70 14.36 6.25 -14.20
N ASN A 71 13.14 5.84 -14.51
CA ASN A 71 12.81 4.63 -15.27
C ASN A 71 13.20 3.33 -14.54
N PHE A 72 12.28 2.38 -14.52
CA PHE A 72 12.53 1.03 -14.03
C PHE A 72 12.50 0.07 -15.20
N LYS A 73 13.48 -0.82 -15.24
CA LYS A 73 13.54 -1.92 -16.20
C LYS A 73 13.85 -3.19 -15.43
N SER A 74 12.88 -4.11 -15.42
CA SER A 74 13.14 -5.51 -15.10
C SER A 74 13.31 -6.31 -16.39
N GLU A 75 13.59 -7.60 -16.26
CA GLU A 75 13.53 -8.55 -17.37
C GLU A 75 12.12 -8.66 -17.95
N ASN A 76 11.10 -8.36 -17.15
CA ASN A 76 9.69 -8.66 -17.43
C ASN A 76 8.87 -7.46 -17.91
N PHE A 77 9.19 -6.24 -17.46
CA PHE A 77 8.46 -5.03 -17.81
C PHE A 77 9.28 -3.76 -17.57
N THR A 78 8.84 -2.64 -18.16
CA THR A 78 9.43 -1.32 -17.97
C THR A 78 8.41 -0.33 -17.44
N LEU A 79 8.86 0.61 -16.61
CA LEU A 79 8.10 1.78 -16.19
C LEU A 79 8.89 3.04 -16.52
N ASN A 80 8.19 4.07 -16.96
CA ASN A 80 8.79 5.36 -17.26
C ASN A 80 8.67 6.33 -16.07
N ASN A 81 9.35 7.47 -16.16
CA ASN A 81 9.34 8.52 -15.14
C ASN A 81 7.95 8.99 -14.68
N LYS A 82 6.90 8.88 -15.53
CA LYS A 82 5.53 9.31 -15.17
C LYS A 82 4.86 8.40 -14.13
N ASN A 83 5.44 7.24 -13.86
CA ASN A 83 4.93 6.30 -12.88
C ASN A 83 5.52 6.53 -11.49
N PHE A 84 6.57 7.35 -11.34
CA PHE A 84 7.27 7.53 -10.07
C PHE A 84 6.87 8.83 -9.39
N VAL A 85 6.57 8.74 -8.09
CA VAL A 85 6.24 9.89 -7.25
C VAL A 85 7.18 9.89 -6.06
N LYS A 86 7.91 11.01 -5.88
CA LYS A 86 8.75 11.18 -4.70
C LYS A 86 7.85 11.33 -3.46
N THR A 87 8.10 10.50 -2.46
CA THR A 87 7.39 10.53 -1.18
C THR A 87 8.31 11.01 -0.06
N ASN A 88 7.74 11.60 0.98
CA ASN A 88 8.49 11.92 2.19
C ASN A 88 8.82 10.62 2.93
N VAL A 89 10.06 10.52 3.41
CA VAL A 89 10.49 9.38 4.22
C VAL A 89 10.01 9.61 5.65
N PHE A 90 9.14 8.73 6.12
CA PHE A 90 8.78 8.65 7.53
C PHE A 90 9.45 7.40 8.11
N GLU A 91 10.28 7.57 9.13
CA GLU A 91 10.90 6.47 9.86
C GLU A 91 9.90 5.83 10.82
N ILE A 92 8.85 5.24 10.26
CA ILE A 92 7.76 4.60 10.99
C ILE A 92 7.43 3.25 10.36
N SER A 93 7.17 2.25 11.21
CA SER A 93 6.68 0.95 10.76
C SER A 93 5.67 0.37 11.74
N SER A 94 4.70 -0.39 11.22
CA SER A 94 3.72 -1.10 12.05
C SER A 94 4.38 -2.12 12.98
N THR A 95 5.51 -2.69 12.58
CA THR A 95 6.30 -3.60 13.43
C THR A 95 6.84 -2.87 14.66
N GLU A 96 7.42 -1.68 14.48
CA GLU A 96 7.92 -0.88 15.60
C GLU A 96 6.79 -0.38 16.49
N ILE A 97 5.68 0.09 15.92
CA ILE A 97 4.49 0.52 16.69
C ILE A 97 4.00 -0.61 17.60
N ARG A 98 3.81 -1.83 17.07
CA ARG A 98 3.35 -2.98 17.87
C ARG A 98 4.33 -3.34 18.99
N LYS A 99 5.64 -3.29 18.74
CA LYS A 99 6.67 -3.52 19.78
C LYS A 99 6.59 -2.48 20.88
N ARG A 100 6.49 -1.19 20.52
CA ARG A 100 6.37 -0.08 21.48
C ARG A 100 5.13 -0.19 22.34
N LEU A 101 3.98 -0.48 21.74
CA LEU A 101 2.71 -0.68 22.47
C LEU A 101 2.83 -1.80 23.50
N LYS A 102 3.39 -2.95 23.11
CA LYS A 102 3.64 -4.08 24.02
C LYS A 102 4.61 -3.73 25.15
N SER A 103 5.58 -2.86 24.90
CA SER A 103 6.49 -2.32 25.92
C SER A 103 5.95 -1.08 26.64
N GLN A 104 4.65 -0.77 26.52
CA GLN A 104 4.00 0.38 27.14
C GLN A 104 4.66 1.74 26.83
N LYS A 105 5.31 1.86 25.66
CA LYS A 105 5.94 3.10 25.19
C LYS A 105 4.92 3.98 24.48
N ASN A 106 5.05 5.30 24.65
CA ASN A 106 4.20 6.28 23.99
C ASN A 106 4.34 6.22 22.46
N CYS A 107 3.19 6.12 21.77
CA CYS A 107 3.05 6.08 20.30
C CYS A 107 2.14 7.19 19.73
N SER A 108 1.69 8.15 20.55
CA SER A 108 0.73 9.21 20.17
C SER A 108 1.23 10.17 19.09
N HIS A 109 2.55 10.25 18.90
CA HIS A 109 3.20 11.06 17.84
C HIS A 109 3.40 10.29 16.54
N LEU A 110 3.11 8.98 16.51
CA LEU A 110 3.37 8.10 15.37
C LEU A 110 2.09 7.79 14.57
N ILE A 111 0.94 7.76 15.24
CA ILE A 111 -0.35 7.41 14.61
C ILE A 111 -1.45 8.36 15.06
N PRO A 112 -2.54 8.51 14.27
CA PRO A 112 -3.69 9.31 14.67
C PRO A 112 -4.24 8.90 16.04
N LYS A 113 -4.73 9.89 16.79
CA LYS A 113 -5.26 9.68 18.14
C LYS A 113 -6.40 8.67 18.13
N GLU A 114 -7.31 8.78 17.17
CA GLU A 114 -8.47 7.91 17.01
C GLU A 114 -8.06 6.45 16.82
N THR A 115 -6.97 6.21 16.07
CA THR A 115 -6.38 4.87 15.89
C THR A 115 -5.80 4.34 17.20
N LEU A 116 -5.10 5.18 17.96
CA LEU A 116 -4.51 4.80 19.25
C LEU A 116 -5.60 4.49 20.29
N ASP A 117 -6.64 5.32 20.36
CA ASP A 117 -7.80 5.13 21.24
C ASP A 117 -8.50 3.79 20.91
N TYR A 118 -8.67 3.47 19.62
CA TYR A 118 -9.22 2.19 19.19
C TYR A 118 -8.37 1.00 19.68
N ILE A 119 -7.05 1.07 19.52
CA ILE A 119 -6.10 0.04 19.97
C ILE A 119 -6.25 -0.21 21.48
N TYR A 120 -6.28 0.84 22.31
CA TYR A 120 -6.43 0.70 23.76
C TYR A 120 -7.80 0.14 24.16
N ASN A 121 -8.87 0.67 23.57
CA ASN A 121 -10.24 0.23 23.85
C ASN A 121 -10.48 -1.24 23.48
N ARG A 122 -9.79 -1.74 22.45
CA ARG A 122 -9.86 -3.13 22.00
C ARG A 122 -8.74 -4.01 22.55
N LYS A 123 -7.84 -3.47 23.38
CA LYS A 123 -6.67 -4.16 23.93
C LYS A 123 -5.81 -4.86 22.86
N LEU A 124 -5.64 -4.23 21.70
CA LEU A 124 -4.83 -4.78 20.62
C LEU A 124 -3.34 -4.56 20.90
N TYR A 125 -2.52 -5.60 20.75
CA TYR A 125 -1.06 -5.54 20.87
C TYR A 125 -0.51 -5.06 22.24
N LEU A 126 -1.36 -5.04 23.28
CA LEU A 126 -0.99 -4.72 24.66
C LEU A 126 -0.45 -5.95 25.39
#